data_AF-A0A099W9H2-F1
#
_entry.id   AF-A0A099W9H2-F1
#
_cell.length_a   1.000
_cell.length_b   1.000
_cell.length_c   1.000
_cell.angle_alpha   90.00
_cell.angle_beta   90.00
_cell.angle_gamma   90.00
#
_symmetry.space_group_name_H-M   'P 1'
#
loop_
_entity.id
_entity.type
_entity.pdbx_description
1 polymer ?
#
loop_
_entity_poly.entity_id
_entity_poly.type
_entity_poly.pdbx_seq_one_letter_code
_entity_poly.pdbx_strand_id
1 'polypeptide(L)'
;MKKKYYIFIFCTILIIGWVIFSLNQPAIIVGKSRDWKVVYEPRKGDVADSEEYPWSGKVIWRHLIGEPEIVSVDLLIEGKYINDLDADATKKGNGNFDGKVLDDPETFYNGPDKTIQGMRIIWKKDGTKHTDEIIFERKKRLFVKPLF
;
A
#
# COMPACT_ATOMS: atom_id res chain seq x y z
N MET A 1 7.10 4.82 -46.39
CA MET A 1 6.57 3.74 -45.52
C MET A 1 7.63 3.13 -44.60
N LYS A 2 8.82 2.75 -45.09
CA LYS A 2 9.89 2.15 -44.27
C LYS A 2 10.31 2.97 -43.04
N LYS A 3 10.46 4.30 -43.16
CA LYS A 3 10.76 5.20 -42.01
C LYS A 3 9.74 5.14 -40.87
N LYS A 4 8.44 5.05 -41.18
CA LYS A 4 7.37 4.92 -40.18
C LYS A 4 7.43 3.56 -39.46
N TYR A 5 7.84 2.52 -40.19
CA TYR A 5 8.03 1.18 -39.66
C TYR A 5 9.20 1.11 -38.68
N TYR A 6 10.33 1.77 -38.99
CA TYR A 6 11.46 1.85 -38.06
C TYR A 6 11.13 2.62 -36.78
N ILE A 7 10.37 3.72 -36.88
CA ILE A 7 9.88 4.45 -35.70
C ILE A 7 8.99 3.57 -34.85
N PHE A 8 8.05 2.84 -35.48
CA PHE A 8 7.15 1.93 -34.77
C PHE A 8 7.91 0.81 -34.04
N ILE A 9 8.90 0.19 -34.69
CA ILE A 9 9.75 -0.84 -34.06
C ILE A 9 10.52 -0.24 -32.89
N PHE A 10 11.13 0.93 -33.05
CA PHE A 10 11.89 1.59 -31.99
C PHE A 10 11.02 1.88 -30.76
N CYS A 11 9.82 2.45 -30.96
CA CYS A 11 8.86 2.67 -29.88
C CYS A 11 8.45 1.35 -29.20
N THR A 12 8.26 0.28 -29.97
CA THR A 12 7.90 -1.03 -29.43
C THR A 12 9.01 -1.58 -28.53
N ILE A 13 10.28 -1.47 -28.94
CA ILE A 13 11.43 -1.90 -28.13
C ILE A 13 11.51 -1.10 -26.83
N LEU A 14 11.29 0.22 -26.87
CA LEU A 14 11.26 1.06 -25.67
C LEU A 14 10.13 0.64 -24.71
N ILE A 15 8.93 0.37 -25.22
CA ILE A 15 7.80 -0.09 -24.40
C ILE A 15 8.12 -1.44 -23.76
N ILE A 16 8.67 -2.39 -24.52
CA ILE A 16 9.07 -3.71 -24.00
C ILE A 16 10.13 -3.55 -22.91
N GLY A 17 11.17 -2.75 -23.15
CA GLY A 17 12.21 -2.46 -22.16
C GLY A 17 11.63 -1.85 -20.88
N TRP A 18 10.67 -0.93 -21.01
CA TRP A 18 10.01 -0.31 -19.87
C TRP A 18 9.12 -1.29 -19.08
N VAL A 19 8.42 -2.20 -19.77
CA VAL A 19 7.65 -3.26 -19.12
C VAL A 19 8.57 -4.21 -18.36
N ILE A 20 9.67 -4.66 -18.97
CA ILE A 20 10.67 -5.53 -18.31
C ILE A 20 11.24 -4.85 -17.07
N PHE A 21 11.65 -3.58 -17.20
CA PHE A 21 12.11 -2.78 -16.07
C PHE A 21 11.07 -2.73 -14.94
N SER A 22 9.81 -2.47 -15.29
CA SER A 22 8.71 -2.37 -14.32
C SER A 22 8.43 -3.70 -13.61
N LEU A 23 8.51 -4.83 -14.32
CA LEU A 23 8.29 -6.16 -13.74
C LEU A 23 9.38 -6.58 -12.75
N ASN A 24 10.60 -6.07 -12.93
CA ASN A 24 11.71 -6.27 -12.00
C ASN A 24 11.63 -5.37 -10.76
N GLN A 25 10.72 -4.40 -10.72
CA GLN A 25 10.49 -3.62 -9.51
C GLN A 25 9.78 -4.46 -8.44
N PRO A 26 9.97 -4.11 -7.15
CA PRO A 26 9.21 -4.72 -6.07
C PRO A 26 7.71 -4.56 -6.34
N ALA A 27 6.95 -5.62 -6.02
CA ALA A 27 5.49 -5.58 -6.05
C ALA A 27 5.01 -4.50 -5.08
N ILE A 28 3.78 -4.02 -5.21
CA ILE A 28 3.12 -3.24 -4.16
C ILE A 28 2.16 -4.15 -3.41
N ILE A 29 1.86 -3.81 -2.17
CA ILE A 29 0.82 -4.49 -1.42
C ILE A 29 -0.44 -3.65 -1.50
N VAL A 30 -1.54 -4.26 -1.89
CA VAL A 30 -2.85 -3.61 -1.90
C VAL A 30 -3.86 -4.48 -1.20
N GLY A 31 -4.77 -3.85 -0.45
CA GLY A 31 -5.90 -4.50 0.17
C GLY A 31 -7.13 -3.61 0.05
N LYS A 32 -8.31 -4.20 -0.02
CA LYS A 32 -9.56 -3.43 -0.03
C LYS A 32 -10.65 -4.16 0.74
N SER A 33 -11.46 -3.41 1.46
CA SER A 33 -12.78 -3.81 1.89
C SER A 33 -13.84 -2.90 1.24
N ARG A 34 -15.08 -2.99 1.73
CA ARG A 34 -16.15 -2.07 1.35
C ARG A 34 -15.77 -0.62 1.65
N ASP A 35 -15.23 -0.38 2.84
CA ASP A 35 -15.09 0.94 3.41
C ASP A 35 -13.64 1.44 3.41
N TRP A 36 -12.66 0.53 3.34
CA TRP A 36 -11.24 0.86 3.41
C TRP A 36 -10.46 0.37 2.20
N LYS A 37 -9.38 1.09 1.87
CA LYS A 37 -8.38 0.71 0.88
C LYS A 37 -7.00 0.86 1.49
N VAL A 38 -6.21 -0.20 1.43
CA VAL A 38 -4.84 -0.24 1.94
C VAL A 38 -3.88 -0.33 0.76
N VAL A 39 -2.81 0.45 0.81
CA VAL A 39 -1.78 0.50 -0.22
C VAL A 39 -0.42 0.69 0.45
N TYR A 40 0.49 -0.25 0.25
CA TYR A 40 1.90 -0.09 0.62
C TYR A 40 2.76 -0.06 -0.63
N GLU A 41 3.59 0.96 -0.75
CA GLU A 41 4.50 1.18 -1.87
C GLU A 41 5.89 1.56 -1.35
N PRO A 42 6.97 1.18 -2.03
CA PRO A 42 8.31 1.68 -1.70
C PRO A 42 8.36 3.20 -1.83
N ARG A 43 8.98 3.92 -0.87
CA ARG A 43 9.20 5.37 -1.01
C ARG A 43 10.19 5.65 -2.15
N LYS A 44 10.09 6.86 -2.71
CA LYS A 44 10.96 7.34 -3.80
C LYS A 44 12.43 7.07 -3.50
N GLY A 45 13.14 6.41 -4.41
CA GLY A 45 14.58 6.18 -4.34
C GLY A 45 15.03 5.17 -5.40
N ASP A 46 16.30 5.27 -5.80
CA ASP A 46 16.89 4.57 -6.95
C ASP A 46 17.39 3.17 -6.60
N VAL A 47 17.22 2.77 -5.34
CA VAL A 47 17.82 1.59 -4.76
C VAL A 47 16.69 0.63 -4.43
N ALA A 48 16.81 -0.62 -4.92
CA ALA A 48 15.94 -1.70 -4.48
C ALA A 48 15.95 -1.76 -2.94
N ASP A 49 14.75 -1.85 -2.35
CA ASP A 49 14.47 -2.17 -0.94
C ASP A 49 15.68 -1.97 0.00
N SER A 50 15.95 -0.74 0.43
CA SER A 50 17.01 -0.41 1.39
C SER A 50 16.45 0.30 2.62
N GLU A 51 17.14 0.15 3.76
CA GLU A 51 16.81 0.85 5.02
C GLU A 51 16.78 2.38 4.84
N GLU A 52 17.46 2.91 3.83
CA GLU A 52 17.48 4.34 3.49
C GLU A 52 16.20 4.82 2.79
N TYR A 53 15.43 3.92 2.15
CA TYR A 53 14.18 4.22 1.44
C TYR A 53 13.07 3.22 1.81
N PRO A 54 12.57 3.25 3.05
CA PRO A 54 11.60 2.28 3.54
C PRO A 54 10.26 2.40 2.80
N TRP A 55 9.45 1.35 2.88
CA TRP A 55 8.10 1.38 2.33
C TRP A 55 7.19 2.33 3.09
N SER A 56 6.16 2.82 2.40
CA SER A 56 5.10 3.65 2.99
C SER A 56 3.75 3.01 2.73
N GLY A 57 3.04 2.75 3.81
CA GLY A 57 1.64 2.36 3.85
C GLY A 57 0.70 3.54 3.91
N LYS A 58 -0.45 3.37 3.26
CA LYS A 58 -1.62 4.25 3.34
C LYS A 58 -2.88 3.41 3.51
N VAL A 59 -3.62 3.65 4.58
CA VAL A 59 -4.95 3.07 4.82
C VAL A 59 -5.98 4.18 4.63
N ILE A 60 -6.80 4.07 3.59
CA ILE A 60 -7.63 5.16 3.07
C ILE A 60 -9.10 4.80 3.22
N TRP A 61 -9.85 5.67 3.89
CA TRP A 61 -11.29 5.67 3.94
C TRP A 61 -11.87 5.98 2.56
N ARG A 62 -12.81 5.14 2.11
CA ARG A 62 -13.30 5.19 0.73
C ARG A 62 -14.50 6.12 0.52
N HIS A 63 -15.05 6.71 1.58
CA HIS A 63 -16.24 7.56 1.48
C HIS A 63 -15.89 9.05 1.51
N LEU A 64 -16.64 9.82 0.74
CA LEU A 64 -16.47 11.29 0.65
C LEU A 64 -17.05 12.03 1.86
N ILE A 65 -18.02 11.42 2.55
CA ILE A 65 -18.79 12.03 3.64
C ILE A 65 -18.77 11.10 4.86
N GLY A 66 -18.57 11.70 6.03
CA GLY A 66 -18.46 11.01 7.32
C GLY A 66 -17.04 10.53 7.56
N GLU A 67 -16.54 10.82 8.76
CA GLU A 67 -15.22 10.40 9.23
C GLU A 67 -15.38 9.23 10.20
N PRO A 68 -14.75 8.08 9.94
CA PRO A 68 -14.78 6.97 10.86
C PRO A 68 -13.90 7.28 12.07
N GLU A 69 -14.37 6.93 13.26
CA GLU A 69 -13.55 6.89 14.46
C GLU A 69 -12.84 5.53 14.48
N ILE A 70 -11.53 5.51 14.22
CA ILE A 70 -10.74 4.28 14.31
C ILE A 70 -10.65 3.85 15.77
N VAL A 71 -10.94 2.57 16.02
CA VAL A 71 -10.86 1.96 17.35
C VAL A 71 -9.59 1.13 17.48
N SER A 72 -9.28 0.31 16.47
CA SER A 72 -8.04 -0.46 16.42
C SER A 72 -7.70 -0.90 15.00
N VAL A 73 -6.41 -1.17 14.78
CA VAL A 73 -5.92 -1.78 13.55
C VAL A 73 -5.03 -2.96 13.94
N ASP A 74 -5.42 -4.15 13.51
CA ASP A 74 -4.68 -5.39 13.77
C ASP A 74 -4.08 -5.92 12.47
N LEU A 75 -2.82 -6.35 12.47
CA LEU A 75 -2.22 -7.04 11.34
C LEU A 75 -2.54 -8.52 11.39
N LEU A 76 -2.85 -9.12 10.24
CA LEU A 76 -2.97 -10.57 10.10
C LEU A 76 -1.58 -11.14 9.79
N ILE A 77 -0.91 -11.67 10.81
CA ILE A 77 0.42 -12.25 10.74
C ILE A 77 0.29 -13.75 11.00
N GLU A 78 0.72 -14.57 10.03
CA GLU A 78 0.68 -16.03 10.13
C GLU A 78 -0.70 -16.59 10.57
N GLY A 79 -1.79 -16.03 10.04
CA GLY A 79 -3.16 -16.44 10.35
C GLY A 79 -3.69 -15.95 11.69
N LYS A 80 -2.94 -15.14 12.45
CA LYS A 80 -3.36 -14.54 13.71
C LYS A 80 -3.41 -13.03 13.59
N TYR A 81 -4.41 -12.44 14.21
CA TYR A 81 -4.48 -10.99 14.32
C TYR A 81 -3.67 -10.53 15.51
N ILE A 82 -2.65 -9.73 15.23
CA ILE A 82 -1.77 -9.10 16.21
C ILE A 82 -2.11 -7.62 16.19
N ASN A 83 -2.47 -7.09 17.36
CA ASN A 83 -2.70 -5.67 17.52
C ASN A 83 -1.34 -4.96 17.51
N ASP A 84 -0.96 -4.45 16.35
CA ASP A 84 0.29 -3.71 16.16
C ASP A 84 0.07 -2.20 16.45
N LEU A 85 -1.19 -1.75 16.42
CA LEU A 85 -1.61 -0.38 16.68
C LEU A 85 -2.75 -0.37 17.71
N ASP A 86 -2.41 -0.22 18.99
CA ASP A 86 -3.39 -0.21 20.09
C ASP A 86 -4.17 1.13 20.15
N ALA A 87 -5.34 1.08 20.77
CA ALA A 87 -6.19 2.22 21.09
C ALA A 87 -5.43 3.33 21.84
N ASP A 88 -4.38 3.02 22.59
CA ASP A 88 -3.53 4.02 23.25
C ASP A 88 -2.59 4.77 22.26
N ALA A 89 -2.18 4.16 21.14
CA ALA A 89 -1.52 4.87 20.04
C ALA A 89 -2.52 5.80 19.31
N THR A 90 -3.79 5.39 19.27
CA THR A 90 -4.92 6.19 18.75
C THR A 90 -5.25 7.36 19.68
N LYS A 91 -5.18 7.19 21.02
CA LYS A 91 -5.39 8.25 22.02
C LYS A 91 -4.23 9.22 22.17
N LYS A 92 -2.98 8.79 21.93
CA LYS A 92 -1.78 9.63 22.08
C LYS A 92 -1.48 10.49 20.86
N GLY A 93 -2.25 10.37 19.76
CA GLY A 93 -1.94 11.09 18.51
C GLY A 93 -0.58 10.70 17.91
N ASN A 94 -0.03 9.55 18.31
CA ASN A 94 1.27 9.07 17.85
C ASN A 94 1.21 8.33 16.52
N GLY A 95 0.01 7.96 16.04
CA GLY A 95 -0.20 7.62 14.63
C GLY A 95 -0.87 8.77 13.89
N ASN A 96 -0.58 8.90 12.60
CA ASN A 96 -1.25 9.82 11.67
C ASN A 96 -2.71 9.38 11.44
N PHE A 97 -3.55 9.43 12.46
CA PHE A 97 -4.97 9.06 12.38
C PHE A 97 -5.80 10.31 12.09
N ASP A 98 -5.82 10.76 10.82
CA ASP A 98 -6.68 11.87 10.40
C ASP A 98 -8.14 11.43 10.11
N GLY A 99 -8.47 10.17 10.43
CA GLY A 99 -9.77 9.53 10.20
C GLY A 99 -10.00 9.11 8.74
N LYS A 100 -9.34 9.75 7.76
CA LYS A 100 -9.51 9.46 6.33
C LYS A 100 -8.35 8.68 5.74
N VAL A 101 -7.16 8.88 6.26
CA VAL A 101 -5.90 8.32 5.80
C VAL A 101 -5.03 8.05 7.02
N LEU A 102 -4.55 6.82 7.11
CA LEU A 102 -3.51 6.42 8.05
C LEU A 102 -2.22 6.22 7.28
N ASP A 103 -1.20 7.02 7.59
CA ASP A 103 0.14 6.82 7.06
C ASP A 103 0.92 5.88 8.00
N ASP A 104 1.48 4.83 7.43
CA ASP A 104 2.21 3.78 8.15
C ASP A 104 3.57 3.55 7.46
N PRO A 105 4.64 4.21 7.90
CA PRO A 105 5.96 4.08 7.29
C PRO A 105 6.78 2.89 7.82
N GLU A 106 6.27 2.11 8.78
CA GLU A 106 7.09 1.20 9.58
C GLU A 106 6.72 -0.27 9.40
N THR A 107 5.45 -0.60 9.13
CA THR A 107 5.00 -2.01 9.07
C THR A 107 5.76 -2.85 8.03
N PHE A 108 6.29 -2.23 6.98
CA PHE A 108 7.13 -2.91 5.98
C PHE A 108 8.48 -2.22 5.78
N TYR A 109 9.19 -1.94 6.88
CA TYR A 109 10.52 -1.31 6.84
C TYR A 109 11.46 -2.01 5.84
N ASN A 110 11.46 -3.35 5.81
CA ASN A 110 12.27 -4.19 4.93
C ASN A 110 11.45 -4.86 3.82
N GLY A 111 10.76 -4.10 2.98
CA GLY A 111 10.05 -4.65 1.82
C GLY A 111 8.98 -5.70 2.16
N PRO A 112 8.41 -6.39 1.16
CA PRO A 112 7.19 -7.17 1.34
C PRO A 112 7.50 -8.58 1.85
N ASP A 113 7.60 -8.76 3.17
CA ASP A 113 7.56 -10.10 3.78
C ASP A 113 6.17 -10.73 3.59
N LYS A 114 6.11 -12.05 3.35
CA LYS A 114 4.89 -12.86 3.13
C LYS A 114 4.16 -13.24 4.41
N THR A 115 4.80 -13.07 5.57
CA THR A 115 4.21 -13.36 6.89
C THR A 115 3.00 -12.49 7.19
N ILE A 116 3.01 -11.24 6.71
CA ILE A 116 1.89 -10.30 6.81
C ILE A 116 0.93 -10.54 5.64
N GLN A 117 -0.26 -11.02 5.98
CA GLN A 117 -1.28 -11.50 5.05
C GLN A 117 -2.43 -10.51 4.87
N GLY A 118 -2.60 -9.56 5.78
CA GLY A 118 -3.72 -8.64 5.76
C GLY A 118 -3.76 -7.73 6.98
N MET A 119 -4.88 -7.03 7.13
CA MET A 119 -5.20 -6.29 8.34
C MET A 119 -6.69 -6.37 8.66
N ARG A 120 -7.03 -6.08 9.90
CA ARG A 120 -8.39 -5.84 10.36
C ARG A 120 -8.49 -4.45 10.96
N ILE A 121 -9.48 -3.70 10.50
CA ILE A 121 -9.77 -2.36 10.98
C ILE A 121 -11.07 -2.41 11.75
N ILE A 122 -11.02 -2.03 13.01
CA ILE A 122 -12.19 -1.83 13.85
C ILE A 122 -12.43 -0.33 13.94
N TRP A 123 -13.61 0.12 13.56
CA TRP A 123 -13.96 1.53 13.51
C TRP A 123 -15.41 1.76 13.96
N LYS A 124 -15.76 3.02 14.21
CA LYS A 124 -17.11 3.45 14.52
C LYS A 124 -17.57 4.55 13.59
N LYS A 125 -18.86 4.57 13.34
CA LYS A 125 -19.56 5.68 12.69
C LYS A 125 -20.93 5.84 13.32
N ASP A 126 -21.26 7.07 13.71
CA ASP A 126 -22.52 7.40 14.38
C ASP A 126 -22.79 6.49 15.60
N GLY A 127 -21.73 6.18 16.37
CA GLY A 127 -21.79 5.31 17.54
C GLY A 127 -21.87 3.80 17.24
N THR A 128 -22.05 3.40 15.98
CA THR A 128 -22.10 1.99 15.57
C THR A 128 -20.71 1.47 15.26
N LYS A 129 -20.35 0.32 15.85
CA LYS A 129 -19.05 -0.34 15.65
C LYS A 129 -19.08 -1.24 14.42
N HIS A 130 -18.02 -1.19 13.63
CA HIS A 130 -17.81 -1.95 12.41
C HIS A 130 -16.43 -2.63 12.43
N THR A 131 -16.32 -3.71 11.67
CA THR A 131 -15.08 -4.46 11.49
C THR A 131 -14.91 -4.77 10.01
N ASP A 132 -13.78 -4.36 9.45
CA ASP A 132 -13.36 -4.69 8.10
C ASP A 132 -12.13 -5.57 8.13
N GLU A 133 -12.21 -6.73 7.47
CA GLU A 133 -11.06 -7.59 7.25
C GLU A 133 -10.56 -7.38 5.82
N ILE A 134 -9.26 -7.15 5.69
CA ILE A 134 -8.61 -6.74 4.45
C ILE A 134 -7.47 -7.71 4.18
N ILE A 135 -7.59 -8.50 3.12
CA ILE A 135 -6.52 -9.40 2.69
C ILE A 135 -5.58 -8.65 1.75
N PHE A 136 -4.28 -8.84 1.94
CA PHE A 136 -3.23 -8.21 1.17
C PHE A 136 -2.91 -9.00 -0.10
N GLU A 137 -2.99 -8.32 -1.22
CA GLU A 137 -2.58 -8.81 -2.53
C GLU A 137 -1.27 -8.14 -2.94
N ARG A 138 -0.29 -8.94 -3.35
CA ARG A 138 0.97 -8.44 -3.91
C ARG A 138 0.80 -8.26 -5.41
N LYS A 139 0.81 -7.02 -5.90
CA LYS A 139 0.62 -6.70 -7.31
C LYS A 139 1.91 -6.21 -7.93
N LYS A 140 2.29 -6.85 -9.04
CA LYS A 140 3.35 -6.33 -9.91
C LYS A 140 2.92 -4.99 -10.51
N ARG A 141 3.88 -4.09 -10.66
CA ARG A 141 3.67 -2.78 -11.25
C ARG A 141 4.05 -2.80 -12.72
N LEU A 142 3.31 -2.05 -13.53
CA LEU A 142 3.61 -1.80 -14.93
C LEU A 142 3.81 -0.31 -15.12
N PHE A 143 4.65 0.06 -16.10
CA PHE A 143 4.94 1.45 -16.45
C PHE A 143 5.43 2.28 -15.25
N VAL A 144 6.28 1.68 -14.41
CA VAL A 144 6.88 2.37 -13.27
C VAL A 144 7.76 3.48 -13.82
N LYS A 145 7.45 4.74 -13.48
CA LYS A 145 8.23 5.88 -13.95
C LYS A 145 9.67 5.74 -13.44
N PRO A 146 10.67 5.69 -14.33
CA PRO A 146 12.06 5.73 -13.91
C PRO A 146 12.36 7.10 -13.29
N LEU A 147 13.16 7.15 -12.23
CA LEU A 147 13.45 8.38 -11.48
C LEU A 147 14.57 9.25 -12.11
N PHE A 148 15.09 8.86 -13.28
CA PHE A 148 16.12 9.59 -14.02
C PHE A 148 15.66 10.96 -14.50
#